data_AF-A5UQH4-F1
#
_entry.id   AF-A5UQH4-F1
#
_cell.length_a   1.000
_cell.length_b   1.000
_cell.length_c   1.000
_cell.angle_alpha   90.00
_cell.angle_beta   90.00
_cell.angle_gamma   90.00
#
_symmetry.space_group_name_H-M   'P 1'
#
loop_
_entity.id
_entity.type
_entity.pdbx_description
1 polymer ?
#
loop_
_entity_poly.entity_id
_entity_poly.type
_entity_poly.pdbx_seq_one_letter_code
_entity_poly.pdbx_strand_id
1 'polypeptide(L)'
;MEQLAALLNLKPSTVSHHLARLSEAGLVSARAESSSNIYSLDKTALEETTRRILSREEMSEVAADIDLDACDRNVLADFTRPDGRLKTIPARRKKLEVVLRRVIKAFEPGTRYSEQQVNEILARFHSDTATLRRELVGSNLMEREGGGGEYWRVA
;
A
#
# COMPACT_ATOMS: atom_id res chain seq x y z
N MET A 1 14.15 -0.31 -34.55
CA MET A 1 14.11 0.71 -33.47
C MET A 1 13.33 1.96 -33.86
N GLU A 2 13.60 2.59 -35.00
CA GLU A 2 12.95 3.84 -35.42
C GLU A 2 11.42 3.73 -35.52
N GLN A 3 10.92 2.62 -36.05
CA GLN A 3 9.47 2.34 -36.11
C GLN A 3 8.82 2.26 -34.72
N LEU A 4 9.51 1.68 -33.74
CA LEU A 4 9.01 1.55 -32.36
C LEU A 4 9.01 2.91 -31.64
N ALA A 5 10.02 3.73 -31.91
CA ALA A 5 10.09 5.11 -31.42
C ALA A 5 8.95 5.98 -31.97
N ALA A 6 8.64 5.85 -33.26
CA ALA A 6 7.51 6.53 -33.89
C ALA A 6 6.16 6.05 -33.31
N LEU A 7 5.97 4.74 -33.15
CA LEU A 7 4.73 4.16 -32.63
C LEU A 7 4.44 4.59 -31.18
N LEU A 8 5.47 4.64 -30.35
CA LEU A 8 5.35 5.00 -28.93
C LEU A 8 5.44 6.51 -28.67
N ASN A 9 5.64 7.33 -29.71
CA ASN A 9 5.91 8.76 -29.61
C ASN A 9 7.07 9.10 -28.66
N LEU A 10 8.16 8.34 -28.77
CA LEU A 10 9.37 8.45 -27.93
C LEU A 10 10.60 8.77 -28.78
N LYS A 11 11.65 9.29 -28.12
CA LYS A 11 12.95 9.50 -28.78
C LYS A 11 13.64 8.15 -29.06
N PRO A 12 14.30 7.97 -30.22
CA PRO A 12 15.04 6.74 -30.52
C PRO A 12 16.10 6.37 -29.48
N SER A 13 16.73 7.35 -28.83
CA SER A 13 17.68 7.12 -27.73
C SER A 13 17.03 6.52 -26.49
N THR A 14 15.80 6.91 -26.16
CA THR A 14 15.03 6.33 -25.04
C THR A 14 14.66 4.88 -25.35
N VAL A 15 14.19 4.60 -26.56
CA VAL A 15 13.86 3.24 -27.00
C VAL A 15 15.10 2.33 -26.99
N SER A 16 16.23 2.83 -27.49
CA SER A 16 17.51 2.09 -27.47
C SER A 16 17.95 1.76 -26.03
N HIS A 17 17.87 2.74 -25.11
CA HIS A 17 18.21 2.54 -23.71
C HIS A 17 17.35 1.44 -23.05
N HIS A 18 16.03 1.46 -23.26
CA HIS A 18 15.15 0.45 -22.69
C HIS A 18 15.31 -0.93 -23.33
N LEU A 19 15.53 -1.00 -24.65
CA LEU A 19 15.80 -2.27 -25.34
C LEU A 19 17.12 -2.90 -24.89
N ALA A 20 18.16 -2.11 -24.62
CA ALA A 20 19.41 -2.60 -24.05
C ALA A 20 19.18 -3.25 -22.68
N ARG A 21 18.45 -2.56 -21.79
CA ARG A 21 18.10 -3.10 -20.45
C ARG A 21 17.25 -4.36 -20.51
N LEU A 22 16.29 -4.43 -21.44
CA LEU A 22 15.48 -5.63 -21.65
C LEU A 22 16.32 -6.78 -22.23
N SER A 23 17.33 -6.48 -23.05
CA SER A 23 18.24 -7.49 -23.59
C SER A 23 19.20 -8.02 -22.52
N GLU A 24 19.74 -7.15 -21.66
CA GLU A 24 20.52 -7.53 -20.47
C GLU A 24 19.70 -8.42 -19.52
N ALA A 25 18.40 -8.15 -19.39
CA ALA A 25 17.48 -8.98 -18.62
C ALA A 25 17.05 -10.28 -19.34
N GLY A 26 17.52 -10.52 -20.57
CA GLY A 26 17.18 -11.71 -21.37
C GLY A 26 15.73 -11.73 -21.89
N LEU A 27 15.00 -10.62 -21.82
CA LEU A 27 13.59 -10.53 -22.21
C LEU A 27 13.41 -10.24 -23.71
N VAL A 28 14.44 -9.71 -24.37
CA VAL A 28 14.44 -9.47 -25.82
C VAL A 28 15.74 -9.95 -26.43
N SER A 29 15.66 -10.47 -27.65
CA SER A 29 16.82 -10.80 -28.48
C SER A 29 17.05 -9.71 -29.52
N ALA A 30 18.31 -9.40 -29.79
CA ALA A 30 18.72 -8.45 -30.82
C ALA A 30 19.48 -9.17 -31.93
N ARG A 31 19.06 -8.96 -33.18
CA ARG A 31 19.78 -9.43 -34.37
C ARG A 31 20.21 -8.25 -35.22
N ALA A 32 21.49 -8.18 -35.55
CA ALA A 32 22.00 -7.19 -36.48
C ALA A 32 21.62 -7.57 -37.92
N GLU A 33 20.97 -6.65 -38.64
CA GLU A 33 20.63 -6.83 -40.04
C GLU A 33 21.02 -5.57 -40.83
N SER A 34 22.04 -5.71 -41.70
CA SER A 34 22.61 -4.73 -42.63
C SER A 34 23.06 -3.37 -42.04
N SER A 35 22.16 -2.61 -41.43
CA SER A 35 22.41 -1.29 -40.80
C SER A 35 21.55 -1.03 -39.56
N SER A 36 20.69 -1.98 -39.16
CA SER A 36 19.76 -1.83 -38.05
C SER A 36 19.66 -3.10 -37.21
N ASN A 37 19.42 -2.93 -35.90
CA ASN A 37 19.13 -4.04 -35.01
C ASN A 37 17.61 -4.30 -34.99
N ILE A 38 17.23 -5.54 -35.29
CA ILE A 38 15.87 -6.05 -35.11
C ILE A 38 15.79 -6.65 -33.71
N TYR A 39 14.82 -6.19 -32.94
CA TYR A 39 14.54 -6.71 -31.61
C TYR A 39 13.29 -7.58 -31.63
N SER A 40 13.36 -8.73 -30.99
CA SER A 40 12.21 -9.63 -30.82
C SER A 40 12.05 -9.99 -29.35
N LEU A 41 10.79 -10.09 -28.90
CA LEU A 41 10.48 -10.53 -27.55
C LEU A 41 10.81 -12.02 -27.40
N ASP A 42 11.55 -12.36 -26.36
CA ASP A 42 11.67 -13.76 -25.94
C ASP A 42 10.48 -14.12 -25.06
N LYS A 43 9.49 -14.73 -25.69
CA LYS A 43 8.23 -15.11 -25.02
C LYS A 43 8.47 -16.09 -23.87
N THR A 44 9.43 -16.99 -24.01
CA THR A 44 9.76 -18.00 -22.98
C THR A 44 10.38 -17.32 -21.77
N ALA A 45 11.37 -16.45 -21.98
CA ALA A 45 12.01 -15.70 -20.91
C ALA A 45 11.02 -14.78 -20.18
N LEU A 46 10.09 -14.16 -20.92
CA LEU A 46 9.02 -13.36 -20.33
C LEU A 46 8.07 -14.19 -19.46
N GLU A 47 7.63 -15.36 -19.95
CA GLU A 47 6.75 -16.26 -19.20
C GLU A 47 7.43 -16.80 -17.94
N GLU A 48 8.72 -17.16 -18.01
CA GLU A 48 9.49 -17.59 -16.84
C GLU A 48 9.68 -16.46 -15.84
N THR A 49 9.98 -15.25 -16.30
CA THR A 49 10.17 -14.07 -15.44
C THR A 49 8.86 -13.71 -14.74
N THR A 50 7.75 -13.71 -15.48
CA THR A 50 6.40 -13.47 -14.94
C THR A 50 6.05 -14.53 -13.91
N ARG A 51 6.32 -15.81 -14.20
CA ARG A 51 6.10 -16.91 -13.24
C ARG A 51 6.95 -16.75 -11.98
N ARG A 52 8.23 -16.38 -12.11
CA ARG A 52 9.11 -16.13 -10.96
C ARG A 52 8.65 -14.93 -10.13
N ILE A 53 8.18 -13.86 -10.77
CA ILE A 53 7.63 -12.67 -10.09
C ILE A 53 6.35 -13.05 -9.36
N LEU A 54 5.40 -13.71 -10.04
CA LEU A 54 4.13 -14.11 -9.42
C LEU A 54 4.34 -15.11 -8.29
N SER A 55 5.20 -16.14 -8.46
CA SER A 55 5.52 -17.06 -7.36
C SER A 55 6.28 -16.38 -6.22
N ARG A 56 7.09 -15.37 -6.51
CA ARG A 56 7.71 -14.52 -5.48
C ARG A 56 6.67 -13.62 -4.82
N GLU A 57 5.68 -13.11 -5.54
CA GLU A 57 4.59 -12.29 -5.03
C GLU A 57 3.64 -13.12 -4.16
N GLU A 58 3.30 -14.35 -4.53
CA GLU A 58 2.52 -15.27 -3.69
C GLU A 58 3.27 -15.62 -2.38
N MET A 59 4.58 -15.83 -2.47
CA MET A 59 5.43 -16.00 -1.27
C MET A 59 5.67 -14.67 -0.53
N SER A 60 5.64 -13.55 -1.24
CA SER A 60 5.82 -12.20 -0.71
C SER A 60 4.54 -11.61 -0.18
N GLU A 61 3.34 -12.10 -0.49
CA GLU A 61 2.10 -11.70 0.19
C GLU A 61 2.13 -12.28 1.60
N VAL A 62 2.49 -13.56 1.72
CA VAL A 62 2.69 -14.22 3.02
C VAL A 62 3.85 -13.58 3.80
N ALA A 63 4.97 -13.23 3.13
CA ALA A 63 6.10 -12.58 3.78
C ALA A 63 5.91 -11.07 4.01
N ALA A 64 5.18 -10.36 3.16
CA ALA A 64 4.88 -8.93 3.32
C ALA A 64 3.82 -8.73 4.39
N ASP A 65 2.87 -9.65 4.58
CA ASP A 65 2.01 -9.64 5.77
C ASP A 65 2.88 -9.77 7.04
N ILE A 66 3.90 -10.62 7.04
CA ILE A 66 4.83 -10.76 8.17
C ILE A 66 5.70 -9.49 8.38
N ASP A 67 6.16 -8.85 7.31
CA ASP A 67 7.06 -7.68 7.35
C ASP A 67 6.31 -6.37 7.65
N LEU A 68 5.08 -6.23 7.12
CA LEU A 68 4.12 -5.19 7.51
C LEU A 68 3.77 -5.33 9.00
N ASP A 69 3.52 -6.56 9.48
CA ASP A 69 3.22 -6.78 10.90
C ASP A 69 4.44 -6.47 11.79
N ALA A 70 5.67 -6.71 11.33
CA ALA A 70 6.89 -6.32 12.04
C ALA A 70 7.09 -4.80 12.14
N CYS A 71 6.92 -4.09 11.03
CA CYS A 71 6.96 -2.62 11.00
C CYS A 71 5.83 -2.02 11.86
N ASP A 72 4.63 -2.56 11.74
CA ASP A 72 3.45 -2.14 12.49
C ASP A 72 3.64 -2.38 13.99
N ARG A 73 4.23 -3.50 14.40
CA ARG A 73 4.60 -3.76 15.81
C ARG A 73 5.57 -2.71 16.35
N ASN A 74 6.58 -2.33 15.58
CA ASN A 74 7.53 -1.29 16.00
C ASN A 74 6.84 0.08 16.14
N VAL A 75 5.98 0.44 15.18
CA VAL A 75 5.18 1.67 15.27
C VAL A 75 4.26 1.62 16.51
N LEU A 76 3.58 0.52 16.77
CA LEU A 76 2.74 0.40 17.96
C LEU A 76 3.57 0.51 19.24
N ALA A 77 4.75 -0.10 19.33
CA ALA A 77 5.63 0.05 20.49
C ALA A 77 6.09 1.50 20.73
N ASP A 78 6.41 2.23 19.66
CA ASP A 78 6.81 3.64 19.74
C ASP A 78 5.69 4.53 20.26
N PHE A 79 4.45 4.32 19.80
CA PHE A 79 3.32 5.22 20.05
C PHE A 79 2.37 4.77 21.15
N THR A 80 2.45 3.53 21.62
CA THR A 80 1.61 3.03 22.72
C THR A 80 2.39 2.87 24.02
N ARG A 81 1.66 2.93 25.12
CA ARG A 81 2.10 2.59 26.47
C ARG A 81 1.80 1.11 26.75
N PRO A 82 2.43 0.50 27.76
CA PRO A 82 2.16 -0.89 28.14
C PRO A 82 0.68 -1.16 28.50
N ASP A 83 -0.06 -0.14 28.95
CA ASP A 83 -1.49 -0.21 29.26
C ASP A 83 -2.40 -0.11 28.02
N GLY A 84 -1.81 0.06 26.82
CA GLY A 84 -2.53 0.19 25.55
C GLY A 84 -2.92 1.63 25.18
N ARG A 85 -2.65 2.64 26.03
CA ARG A 85 -2.91 4.05 25.72
C ARG A 85 -1.91 4.61 24.72
N LEU A 86 -2.33 5.56 23.90
CA LEU A 86 -1.44 6.29 23.01
C LEU A 86 -0.62 7.31 23.82
N LYS A 87 0.69 7.35 23.60
CA LYS A 87 1.58 8.40 24.11
C LYS A 87 1.29 9.73 23.40
N THR A 88 1.06 9.67 22.09
CA THR A 88 0.69 10.78 21.21
C THR A 88 0.01 10.22 19.96
N ILE A 89 -0.80 11.03 19.29
CA ILE A 89 -1.33 10.72 17.96
C ILE A 89 -0.21 10.99 16.93
N PRO A 90 0.18 10.03 16.07
CA PRO A 90 1.24 10.25 15.08
C PRO A 90 0.84 11.31 14.03
N ALA A 91 1.76 12.24 13.73
CA ALA A 91 1.54 13.23 12.66
C ALA A 91 1.78 12.66 11.25
N ARG A 92 2.58 11.60 11.11
CA ARG A 92 2.88 10.97 9.81
C ARG A 92 1.80 9.97 9.44
N ARG A 93 1.20 10.14 8.25
CA ARG A 93 0.05 9.35 7.77
C ARG A 93 0.23 7.83 7.88
N LYS A 94 1.35 7.29 7.38
CA LYS A 94 1.64 5.84 7.48
C LYS A 94 1.66 5.31 8.91
N LYS A 95 2.25 6.05 9.86
CA LYS A 95 2.29 5.67 11.28
C LYS A 95 0.91 5.79 11.93
N LEU A 96 0.17 6.83 11.55
CA LEU A 96 -1.20 7.04 12.01
C LEU A 96 -2.13 5.89 11.59
N GLU A 97 -2.05 5.44 10.34
CA GLU A 97 -2.87 4.32 9.83
C GLU A 97 -2.68 3.04 10.65
N VAL A 98 -1.44 2.71 11.03
CA VAL A 98 -1.15 1.57 11.92
C VAL A 98 -1.85 1.72 13.27
N VAL A 99 -1.74 2.89 13.87
CA VAL A 99 -2.38 3.19 15.16
C VAL A 99 -3.90 3.12 15.04
N LEU A 100 -4.49 3.68 13.99
CA LEU A 100 -5.94 3.66 13.77
C LEU A 100 -6.47 2.24 13.52
N ARG A 101 -5.73 1.40 12.78
CA ARG A 101 -6.04 -0.03 12.60
C ARG A 101 -6.05 -0.80 13.93
N ARG A 102 -5.29 -0.35 14.94
CA ARG A 102 -5.34 -0.91 16.30
C ARG A 102 -6.53 -0.38 17.11
N VAL A 103 -6.84 0.91 16.99
CA VAL A 103 -7.93 1.59 17.71
C VAL A 103 -9.30 1.11 17.23
N ILE A 104 -9.50 0.96 15.91
CA ILE A 104 -10.78 0.55 15.33
C ILE A 104 -11.24 -0.84 15.78
N LYS A 105 -10.30 -1.70 16.22
CA LYS A 105 -10.61 -3.02 16.80
C LYS A 105 -11.41 -2.95 18.11
N ALA A 106 -11.53 -1.77 18.73
CA ALA A 106 -12.41 -1.56 19.88
C ALA A 106 -13.89 -1.37 19.49
N PHE A 107 -14.20 -1.29 18.20
CA PHE A 107 -15.55 -1.13 17.67
C PHE A 107 -15.98 -2.40 16.95
N GLU A 108 -17.17 -2.87 17.29
CA GLU A 108 -17.79 -4.05 16.69
C GLU A 108 -18.35 -3.71 15.30
N PRO A 109 -18.06 -4.54 14.27
CA PRO A 109 -18.70 -4.41 12.97
C PRO A 109 -20.23 -4.50 13.06
N GLY A 110 -20.93 -3.74 12.22
CA GLY A 110 -22.41 -3.76 12.17
C GLY A 110 -23.11 -3.08 13.35
N THR A 111 -22.37 -2.53 14.32
CA THR A 111 -22.92 -1.79 15.46
C THR A 111 -22.89 -0.28 15.20
N ARG A 112 -24.01 0.38 15.50
CA ARG A 112 -24.12 1.86 15.51
C ARG A 112 -23.79 2.38 16.91
N TYR A 113 -22.95 3.40 16.96
CA TYR A 113 -22.53 4.06 18.19
C TYR A 113 -22.91 5.52 18.14
N SER A 114 -23.47 6.05 19.22
CA SER A 114 -23.61 7.49 19.39
C SER A 114 -22.24 8.16 19.53
N GLU A 115 -22.15 9.46 19.25
CA GLU A 115 -20.93 10.23 19.48
C GLU A 115 -20.39 10.06 20.92
N GLN A 116 -21.29 10.02 21.90
CA GLN A 116 -20.93 9.82 23.30
C GLN A 116 -20.26 8.46 23.52
N GLN A 117 -20.84 7.38 23.00
CA GLN A 117 -20.27 6.03 23.11
C GLN A 117 -18.91 5.95 22.43
N VAL A 118 -18.76 6.57 21.25
CA VAL A 118 -17.47 6.64 20.56
C VAL A 118 -16.43 7.36 21.41
N ASN A 119 -16.79 8.50 22.01
CA ASN A 119 -15.87 9.25 22.87
C ASN A 119 -15.47 8.44 24.11
N GLU A 120 -16.40 7.73 24.75
CA GLU A 120 -16.12 6.87 25.90
C GLU A 120 -15.14 5.73 25.56
N ILE A 121 -15.31 5.10 24.39
CA ILE A 121 -14.38 4.08 23.90
C ILE A 121 -13.01 4.69 23.59
N LEU A 122 -12.98 5.81 22.86
CA LEU A 122 -11.72 6.47 22.45
C LEU A 122 -10.94 7.05 23.63
N ALA A 123 -11.62 7.44 24.72
CA ALA A 123 -10.98 7.96 25.93
C ALA A 123 -10.03 6.95 26.59
N ARG A 124 -10.24 5.66 26.33
CA ARG A 124 -9.33 4.58 26.75
C ARG A 124 -8.00 4.61 25.99
N PHE A 125 -7.95 5.23 24.80
CA PHE A 125 -6.74 5.32 23.98
C PHE A 125 -6.05 6.67 24.14
N HIS A 126 -6.78 7.78 24.07
CA HIS A 126 -6.20 9.13 24.16
C HIS A 126 -7.24 10.15 24.63
N SER A 127 -6.80 11.22 25.30
CA SER A 127 -7.71 12.28 25.77
C SER A 127 -8.29 13.13 24.62
N ASP A 128 -7.53 13.28 23.54
CA ASP A 128 -8.01 13.91 22.29
C ASP A 128 -8.83 12.91 21.46
N THR A 129 -10.06 12.65 21.94
CA THR A 129 -11.01 11.74 21.29
C THR A 129 -11.55 12.34 19.98
N ALA A 130 -11.64 13.67 19.88
CA ALA A 130 -12.11 14.38 18.70
C ALA A 130 -11.16 14.15 17.51
N THR A 131 -9.84 14.26 17.72
CA THR A 131 -8.86 13.96 16.67
C THR A 131 -8.95 12.50 16.25
N LEU A 132 -8.95 11.54 17.18
CA LEU A 132 -9.06 10.12 16.83
C LEU A 132 -10.33 9.83 16.01
N ARG A 133 -11.46 10.41 16.39
CA ARG A 133 -12.72 10.23 15.65
C ARG A 133 -12.64 10.78 14.24
N ARG A 134 -12.09 11.99 14.08
CA ARG A 134 -11.89 12.62 12.76
C ARG A 134 -10.97 11.78 11.89
N GLU A 135 -9.86 11.27 12.45
CA GLU A 135 -8.91 10.47 11.68
C GLU A 135 -9.47 9.08 11.32
N LEU A 136 -10.26 8.45 12.19
CA LEU A 136 -10.96 7.19 11.88
C LEU A 136 -11.93 7.36 10.71
N VAL A 137 -12.68 8.46 10.69
CA VAL A 137 -13.57 8.78 9.57
C VAL A 137 -12.78 9.17 8.32
N GLY A 138 -11.78 10.03 8.45
CA GLY A 138 -10.92 10.45 7.34
C GLY A 138 -10.09 9.33 6.71
N SER A 139 -9.88 8.23 7.43
CA SER A 139 -9.21 7.02 6.93
C SER A 139 -10.17 5.94 6.42
N ASN A 140 -11.47 6.25 6.31
CA ASN A 140 -12.53 5.31 5.89
C ASN A 140 -12.61 4.02 6.75
N LEU A 141 -12.15 4.07 8.00
CA LEU A 141 -12.29 2.96 8.96
C LEU A 141 -13.61 3.03 9.72
N MET A 142 -14.21 4.22 9.74
CA MET A 142 -15.48 4.51 10.38
C MET A 142 -16.29 5.47 9.51
N GLU A 143 -17.58 5.28 9.42
CA GLU A 143 -18.51 6.23 8.82
C GLU A 143 -19.32 6.95 9.90
N ARG A 144 -19.91 8.08 9.52
CA ARG A 144 -20.71 8.94 10.39
C ARG A 144 -21.98 9.33 9.64
N GLU A 145 -23.10 9.34 10.34
CA GLU A 145 -24.37 9.84 9.81
C GLU A 145 -24.29 11.32 9.42
N GLY A 146 -24.96 11.72 8.34
CA GLY A 146 -25.08 13.11 7.88
C GLY A 146 -25.83 13.98 8.89
N GLY A 147 -25.11 14.49 9.88
CA GLY A 147 -25.65 15.22 11.03
C GLY A 147 -24.90 14.87 12.33
N GLY A 148 -24.33 13.67 12.38
CA GLY A 148 -23.34 13.27 13.36
C GLY A 148 -23.84 12.61 14.62
N GLY A 149 -25.10 12.17 14.63
CA GLY A 149 -25.66 11.43 15.75
C GLY A 149 -25.01 10.06 15.91
N GLU A 150 -24.72 9.39 14.80
CA GLU A 150 -24.21 8.02 14.80
C GLU A 150 -22.91 7.82 14.04
N TYR A 151 -22.17 6.80 14.47
CA TYR A 151 -20.91 6.31 13.91
C TYR A 151 -20.95 4.79 13.79
N TRP A 152 -20.32 4.22 12.76
CA TRP A 152 -20.15 2.77 12.64
C TRP A 152 -18.83 2.43 11.96
N ARG A 153 -18.24 1.32 12.40
CA ARG A 153 -17.06 0.75 11.74
C ARG A 153 -17.43 0.29 10.33
N VAL A 154 -16.57 0.61 9.35
CA VAL A 154 -16.65 0.08 7.99
C VAL A 154 -16.13 -1.37 8.00
N ALA A 155 -16.82 -2.28 7.30
CA ALA A 155 -16.58 -3.73 7.32
C ALA A 155 -15.13 -4.10 7.03
#